data_AF-A0A848ZTG4-F1
#
_entry.id   AF-A0A848ZTG4-F1
#
_cell.length_a   1.000
_cell.length_b   1.000
_cell.length_c   1.000
_cell.angle_alpha   90.00
_cell.angle_beta   90.00
_cell.angle_gamma   90.00
#
_symmetry.space_group_name_H-M   'P 1'
#
loop_
_entity.id
_entity.type
_entity.pdbx_description
1 polymer ?
#
loop_
_entity_poly.entity_id
_entity_poly.type
_entity_poly.pdbx_seq_one_letter_code
_entity_poly.pdbx_strand_id
1 'polypeptide(L)'
;IGSALGIAPGMIAGAVISGAYFGDKMSPLSDTTNLAPAMAGTDLFTHIKYMTFTTVPTVLITLVVFAVISFNVETTGSADVSSLLITIKETFNINPYLFIVPAVVIIMILFKTKPLIALGTGVGLAGVFALFFQTEVLKTLSDSNVTAIFNAIFSDTSITTENEKLNDLFSAGGMKGMLWTIYLICSAMVFGGIMDGIGALARVTKALLSVASSVFGLFASTVISCLGLNAIASDQYLAIVIPGKMFKKAFQDKGLAPENLSRTLEDSGTVTSVLIPWNTCGAYQSSVLGVGVGEYFIYAIFNWLSPFMTLFFAAVHLKIRQLKTTTQGL
;
A
#
# COMPACT_ATOMS: atom_id res chain seq x y z
N ILE A 1 4.31 -16.00 -12.54
CA ILE A 1 4.95 -15.80 -13.86
C ILE A 1 6.39 -15.33 -13.72
N GLY A 2 6.67 -14.17 -13.09
CA GLY A 2 8.06 -13.71 -12.92
C GLY A 2 8.99 -14.74 -12.28
N SER A 3 8.56 -15.41 -11.21
CA SER A 3 9.34 -16.48 -10.56
C SER A 3 9.51 -17.71 -11.48
N ALA A 4 8.56 -17.97 -12.37
CA ALA A 4 8.68 -19.05 -13.35
C ALA A 4 9.74 -18.74 -14.42
N LEU A 5 9.95 -17.45 -14.74
CA LEU A 5 11.01 -16.95 -15.61
C LEU A 5 12.39 -16.87 -14.92
N GLY A 6 12.47 -17.24 -13.64
CA GLY A 6 13.72 -17.19 -12.86
C GLY A 6 14.10 -15.81 -12.33
N ILE A 7 13.18 -14.84 -12.35
CA ILE A 7 13.42 -13.49 -11.82
C ILE A 7 13.41 -13.54 -10.29
N ALA A 8 14.35 -12.83 -9.66
CA ALA A 8 14.46 -12.76 -8.20
C ALA A 8 13.15 -12.29 -7.55
N PRO A 9 12.62 -13.00 -6.53
CA PRO A 9 11.36 -12.65 -5.86
C PRO A 9 11.31 -11.21 -5.33
N GLY A 10 12.40 -10.70 -4.75
CA GLY A 10 12.53 -9.30 -4.31
C GLY A 10 12.27 -8.27 -5.40
N MET A 11 12.73 -8.53 -6.63
CA MET A 11 12.51 -7.65 -7.76
C MET A 11 11.05 -7.63 -8.20
N ILE A 12 10.42 -8.82 -8.23
CA ILE A 12 9.00 -8.97 -8.56
C ILE A 12 8.15 -8.24 -7.51
N ALA A 13 8.41 -8.51 -6.23
CA ALA A 13 7.72 -7.87 -5.12
C ALA A 13 7.87 -6.35 -5.16
N GLY A 14 9.08 -5.81 -5.38
CA GLY A 14 9.31 -4.37 -5.46
C GLY A 14 8.59 -3.70 -6.64
N ALA A 15 8.48 -4.38 -7.79
CA ALA A 15 7.70 -3.89 -8.93
C ALA A 15 6.21 -3.84 -8.62
N VAL A 16 5.67 -4.92 -8.02
CA VAL A 16 4.26 -4.99 -7.61
C VAL A 16 3.93 -3.92 -6.56
N ILE A 17 4.78 -3.78 -5.53
CA ILE A 17 4.62 -2.79 -4.46
C ILE A 17 4.67 -1.37 -5.05
N SER A 18 5.61 -1.07 -5.94
CA SER A 18 5.71 0.24 -6.59
C SER A 18 4.43 0.60 -7.36
N GLY A 19 3.89 -0.34 -8.13
CA GLY A 19 2.65 -0.15 -8.87
C GLY A 19 1.43 -0.03 -7.96
N ALA A 20 1.35 -0.86 -6.92
CA ALA A 20 0.26 -0.83 -5.95
C ALA A 20 0.19 0.51 -5.20
N TYR A 21 1.32 1.02 -4.71
CA TYR A 21 1.38 2.31 -4.02
C TYR A 21 1.18 3.51 -4.95
N PHE A 22 1.56 3.40 -6.23
CA PHE A 22 1.18 4.40 -7.23
C PHE A 22 -0.35 4.46 -7.39
N GLY A 23 -0.99 3.29 -7.52
CA GLY A 23 -2.44 3.19 -7.65
C GLY A 23 -3.19 3.69 -6.41
N ASP A 24 -2.77 3.24 -5.22
CA ASP A 24 -3.31 3.63 -3.92
C ASP A 24 -3.29 5.16 -3.75
N LYS A 25 -2.13 5.78 -3.93
CA LYS A 25 -1.89 7.22 -3.82
C LYS A 25 -2.70 8.08 -4.79
N MET A 26 -3.13 7.53 -5.92
CA MET A 26 -3.91 8.26 -6.92
C MET A 26 -5.42 7.95 -6.86
N SER A 27 -5.83 7.07 -5.94
CA SER A 27 -7.20 6.59 -5.85
C SER A 27 -8.03 7.45 -4.91
N PRO A 28 -9.18 8.02 -5.35
CA PRO A 28 -10.11 8.70 -4.46
C PRO A 28 -10.79 7.76 -3.46
N LEU A 29 -10.60 6.44 -3.62
CA LEU A 29 -11.13 5.41 -2.73
C LEU A 29 -10.13 5.01 -1.64
N SER A 30 -8.86 5.43 -1.73
CA SER A 30 -7.86 5.11 -0.71
C SER A 30 -8.08 5.92 0.57
N ASP A 31 -7.99 5.24 1.71
CA ASP A 31 -8.16 5.87 3.02
C ASP A 31 -7.09 6.93 3.27
N THR A 32 -5.85 6.70 2.87
CA THR A 32 -4.75 7.66 3.08
C THR A 32 -4.87 8.86 2.16
N THR A 33 -5.28 8.64 0.90
CA THR A 33 -5.55 9.71 -0.05
C THR A 33 -6.73 10.59 0.38
N ASN A 34 -7.66 10.07 1.19
CA ASN A 34 -8.70 10.86 1.87
C ASN A 34 -8.19 11.51 3.17
N LEU A 35 -7.33 10.82 3.92
CA LEU A 35 -6.84 11.27 5.23
C LEU A 35 -5.82 12.41 5.14
N ALA A 36 -4.83 12.31 4.26
CA ALA A 36 -3.79 13.33 4.07
C ALA A 36 -4.37 14.74 3.81
N PRO A 37 -5.33 14.92 2.87
CA PRO A 37 -5.94 16.23 2.66
C PRO A 37 -6.85 16.66 3.81
N ALA A 38 -7.53 15.73 4.50
CA ALA A 38 -8.31 16.05 5.69
C ALA A 38 -7.44 16.60 6.82
N MET A 39 -6.24 16.04 7.02
CA MET A 39 -5.29 16.51 8.03
C MET A 39 -4.71 17.88 7.67
N ALA A 40 -4.33 18.08 6.40
CA ALA A 40 -3.77 19.36 5.96
C ALA A 40 -4.82 20.48 5.82
N GLY A 41 -6.09 20.14 5.57
CA GLY A 41 -7.18 21.09 5.34
C GLY A 41 -7.36 21.49 3.87
N THR A 42 -7.26 20.54 2.94
CA THR A 42 -7.62 20.74 1.52
C THR A 42 -8.69 19.72 1.09
N ASP A 43 -9.29 19.91 -0.09
CA ASP A 43 -10.23 18.94 -0.65
C ASP A 43 -9.51 17.82 -1.43
N LEU A 44 -10.17 16.67 -1.51
CA LEU A 44 -9.64 15.45 -2.13
C LEU A 44 -9.20 15.67 -3.58
N PHE A 45 -10.01 16.34 -4.40
CA PHE A 45 -9.72 16.48 -5.83
C PHE A 45 -8.59 17.46 -6.09
N THR A 46 -8.52 18.56 -5.33
CA THR A 46 -7.37 19.46 -5.33
C THR A 46 -6.10 18.71 -4.93
N HIS A 47 -6.16 17.87 -3.89
CA HIS A 47 -5.05 17.04 -3.45
C HIS A 47 -4.58 16.06 -4.53
N ILE A 48 -5.47 15.25 -5.11
CA ILE A 48 -5.12 14.29 -6.19
C ILE A 48 -4.49 15.02 -7.38
N LYS A 49 -5.09 16.13 -7.81
CA LYS A 49 -4.55 16.94 -8.90
C LYS A 49 -3.16 17.46 -8.56
N TYR A 50 -2.94 17.92 -7.34
CA TYR A 50 -1.66 18.49 -6.93
C TYR A 50 -0.57 17.43 -6.68
N MET A 51 -0.95 16.22 -6.28
CA MET A 51 -0.03 15.09 -6.15
C MET A 51 0.57 14.65 -7.48
N THR A 52 -0.14 14.81 -8.60
CA THR A 52 0.40 14.43 -9.92
C THR A 52 1.76 15.07 -10.22
N PHE A 53 2.04 16.25 -9.66
CA PHE A 53 3.32 16.94 -9.86
C PHE A 53 4.52 16.14 -9.35
N THR A 54 4.41 15.42 -8.23
CA THR A 54 5.51 14.58 -7.71
C THR A 54 5.32 13.13 -8.10
N THR A 55 4.08 12.63 -8.14
CA THR A 55 3.77 11.24 -8.46
C THR A 55 4.09 10.86 -9.91
N VAL A 56 3.73 11.69 -10.90
CA VAL A 56 3.96 11.36 -12.32
C VAL A 56 5.45 11.28 -12.64
N PRO A 57 6.31 12.25 -12.25
CA PRO A 57 7.76 12.10 -12.43
C PRO A 57 8.32 10.87 -11.72
N THR A 58 7.86 10.57 -10.49
CA THR A 58 8.34 9.41 -9.73
C THR A 58 8.00 8.09 -10.41
N VAL A 59 6.77 7.92 -10.90
CA VAL A 59 6.38 6.68 -11.61
C VAL A 59 7.08 6.56 -12.96
N LEU A 60 7.30 7.67 -13.68
CA LEU A 60 8.06 7.65 -14.93
C LEU A 60 9.50 7.19 -14.71
N ILE A 61 10.18 7.72 -13.68
CA ILE A 61 11.53 7.25 -13.32
C ILE A 61 11.49 5.77 -12.91
N THR A 62 10.50 5.36 -12.14
CA THR A 62 10.31 3.96 -11.73
C THR A 62 10.17 3.04 -12.95
N LEU A 63 9.34 3.42 -13.93
CA LEU A 63 9.16 2.68 -15.17
C LEU A 63 10.44 2.61 -15.99
N VAL A 64 11.21 3.70 -16.08
CA VAL A 64 12.51 3.71 -16.76
C VAL A 64 13.49 2.76 -16.07
N VAL A 65 13.58 2.78 -14.74
CA VAL A 65 14.44 1.87 -13.98
C VAL A 65 14.05 0.41 -14.25
N PHE A 66 12.76 0.07 -14.16
CA PHE A 66 12.31 -1.29 -14.44
C PHE A 66 12.47 -1.70 -15.90
N ALA A 67 12.33 -0.77 -16.86
CA ALA A 67 12.62 -1.03 -18.26
C ALA A 67 14.09 -1.38 -18.46
N VAL A 68 15.01 -0.59 -17.88
CA VAL A 68 16.45 -0.87 -17.92
C VAL A 68 16.77 -2.22 -17.27
N ILE A 69 16.23 -2.49 -16.08
CA ILE A 69 16.40 -3.79 -15.42
C ILE A 69 15.89 -4.92 -16.33
N SER A 70 14.70 -4.76 -16.92
CA SER A 70 14.10 -5.77 -17.80
C SER A 70 14.93 -6.07 -19.05
N PHE A 71 15.72 -5.12 -19.56
CA PHE A 71 16.63 -5.37 -20.69
C PHE A 71 17.94 -6.06 -20.29
N ASN A 72 18.30 -6.04 -19.00
CA ASN A 72 19.58 -6.57 -18.51
C ASN A 72 19.42 -7.85 -17.68
N VAL A 73 18.20 -8.25 -17.33
CA VAL A 73 17.95 -9.49 -16.60
C VAL A 73 17.98 -10.67 -17.57
N GLU A 74 18.94 -11.57 -17.37
CA GLU A 74 18.94 -12.88 -18.02
C GLU A 74 17.86 -13.76 -17.38
N THR A 75 16.84 -14.12 -18.16
CA THR A 75 15.82 -15.06 -17.71
C THR A 75 16.34 -16.49 -17.90
N THR A 76 16.43 -17.23 -16.81
CA THR A 76 16.86 -18.65 -16.81
C THR A 76 15.68 -19.62 -16.94
N GLY A 77 14.45 -19.13 -16.77
CA GLY A 77 13.23 -19.91 -16.94
C GLY A 77 12.75 -20.01 -18.38
N SER A 78 11.96 -21.05 -18.67
CA SER A 78 11.25 -21.16 -19.94
C SER A 78 10.13 -20.12 -20.02
N ALA A 79 10.03 -19.39 -21.14
CA ALA A 79 8.87 -18.57 -21.46
C ALA A 79 7.60 -19.41 -21.74
N ASP A 80 7.77 -20.73 -21.92
CA ASP A 80 6.66 -21.65 -22.10
C ASP A 80 5.93 -21.89 -20.77
N VAL A 81 4.85 -21.13 -20.59
CA VAL A 81 3.90 -21.27 -19.47
C VAL A 81 2.75 -22.22 -19.81
N SER A 82 2.80 -22.96 -20.92
CA SER A 82 1.69 -23.80 -21.39
C SER A 82 1.36 -24.90 -20.41
N SER A 83 2.38 -25.55 -19.82
CA SER A 83 2.17 -26.58 -18.79
C SER A 83 1.47 -26.00 -17.55
N LEU A 84 1.87 -24.81 -17.09
CA LEU A 84 1.21 -24.12 -15.97
C LEU A 84 -0.26 -23.81 -16.29
N LEU A 85 -0.53 -23.32 -17.49
CA LEU A 85 -1.90 -22.99 -17.93
C LEU A 85 -2.78 -24.23 -18.07
N ILE A 86 -2.23 -25.35 -18.52
CA ILE A 86 -2.93 -26.65 -18.60
C ILE A 86 -3.30 -27.10 -17.18
N THR A 87 -2.34 -27.17 -16.27
CA THR A 87 -2.60 -27.58 -14.88
C THR A 87 -3.64 -26.68 -14.20
N ILE A 88 -3.58 -25.36 -14.42
CA ILE A 88 -4.60 -24.42 -13.90
C ILE A 88 -6.00 -24.75 -14.43
N LYS A 89 -6.14 -25.02 -15.74
CA LYS A 89 -7.43 -25.35 -16.36
C LYS A 89 -7.98 -26.71 -15.93
N GLU A 90 -7.10 -27.66 -15.65
CA GLU A 90 -7.48 -29.00 -15.16
C GLU A 90 -7.87 -28.96 -13.67
N THR A 91 -7.23 -28.08 -12.89
CA THR A 91 -7.47 -27.96 -11.45
C THR A 91 -8.72 -27.13 -11.15
N PHE A 92 -8.92 -26.00 -11.84
CA PHE A 92 -9.99 -25.05 -11.54
C PHE A 92 -10.99 -24.91 -12.68
N ASN A 93 -12.27 -24.78 -12.33
CA ASN A 93 -13.29 -24.37 -13.29
C ASN A 93 -13.21 -22.86 -13.52
N ILE A 94 -12.63 -22.43 -14.64
CA ILE A 94 -12.50 -21.01 -14.98
C ILE A 94 -13.64 -20.60 -15.91
N ASN A 95 -14.54 -19.76 -15.42
CA ASN A 95 -15.67 -19.23 -16.17
C ASN A 95 -15.79 -17.71 -15.98
N PRO A 96 -16.10 -16.93 -17.03
CA PRO A 96 -16.40 -15.50 -16.92
C PRO A 96 -17.35 -15.11 -15.77
N TYR A 97 -18.29 -15.97 -15.37
CA TYR A 97 -19.18 -15.70 -14.24
C TYR A 97 -18.44 -15.49 -12.91
N LEU A 98 -17.26 -16.08 -12.72
CA LEU A 98 -16.47 -15.88 -11.50
C LEU A 98 -16.08 -14.40 -11.28
N PHE A 99 -16.03 -13.59 -12.35
CA PHE A 99 -15.79 -12.14 -12.24
C PHE A 99 -16.93 -11.36 -11.59
N ILE A 100 -18.12 -11.97 -11.41
CA ILE A 100 -19.22 -11.36 -10.67
C ILE A 100 -18.78 -11.04 -9.23
N VAL A 101 -17.99 -11.92 -8.59
CA VAL A 101 -17.52 -11.71 -7.21
C VAL A 101 -16.71 -10.41 -7.07
N PRO A 102 -15.58 -10.20 -7.78
CA PRO A 102 -14.85 -8.94 -7.71
C PRO A 102 -15.65 -7.75 -8.26
N ALA A 103 -16.52 -7.94 -9.26
CA ALA A 103 -17.37 -6.86 -9.77
C ALA A 103 -18.32 -6.33 -8.70
N VAL A 104 -18.98 -7.20 -7.92
CA VAL A 104 -19.86 -6.79 -6.82
C VAL A 104 -19.06 -6.01 -5.75
N VAL A 105 -17.86 -6.48 -5.41
CA VAL A 105 -16.97 -5.78 -4.46
C VAL A 105 -16.62 -4.38 -4.98
N ILE A 106 -16.21 -4.26 -6.24
CA ILE A 106 -15.89 -2.96 -6.87
C ILE A 106 -17.10 -2.04 -6.87
N ILE A 107 -18.28 -2.53 -7.25
CA ILE A 107 -19.53 -1.74 -7.25
C ILE A 107 -19.85 -1.21 -5.85
N MET A 108 -19.75 -2.04 -4.81
CA MET A 108 -19.98 -1.59 -3.43
C MET A 108 -19.00 -0.52 -2.98
N ILE A 109 -17.72 -0.64 -3.38
CA ILE A 109 -16.68 0.35 -3.06
C ILE A 109 -16.96 1.66 -3.82
N LEU A 110 -17.40 1.61 -5.08
CA LEU A 110 -17.81 2.79 -5.85
C LEU A 110 -19.01 3.50 -5.20
N PHE A 111 -19.91 2.75 -4.57
CA PHE A 111 -21.00 3.28 -3.75
C PHE A 111 -20.60 3.66 -2.31
N LYS A 112 -19.29 3.69 -2.01
CA LYS A 112 -18.74 4.09 -0.70
C LYS A 112 -19.27 3.26 0.47
N THR A 113 -19.56 1.98 0.24
CA THR A 113 -19.91 1.03 1.30
C THR A 113 -18.72 0.86 2.25
N LYS A 114 -18.96 0.63 3.54
CA LYS A 114 -17.87 0.39 4.51
C LYS A 114 -16.99 -0.79 4.04
N PRO A 115 -15.65 -0.67 4.02
CA PRO A 115 -14.74 -1.71 3.51
C PRO A 115 -14.98 -3.09 4.13
N LEU A 116 -15.25 -3.14 5.43
CA LEU A 116 -15.56 -4.39 6.15
C LEU A 116 -16.77 -5.12 5.56
N ILE A 117 -17.83 -4.39 5.21
CA ILE A 117 -19.04 -4.97 4.60
C ILE A 117 -18.71 -5.42 3.18
N ALA A 118 -18.03 -4.57 2.41
CA ALA A 118 -17.71 -4.87 1.02
C ALA A 118 -16.84 -6.12 0.86
N LEU A 119 -15.77 -6.23 1.67
CA LEU A 119 -14.87 -7.38 1.67
C LEU A 119 -15.55 -8.63 2.26
N GLY A 120 -16.34 -8.48 3.32
CA GLY A 120 -17.10 -9.59 3.92
C GLY A 120 -18.11 -10.20 2.94
N THR A 121 -18.83 -9.36 2.18
CA THR A 121 -19.70 -9.82 1.09
C THR A 121 -18.90 -10.51 -0.01
N GLY A 122 -17.70 -10.01 -0.35
CA GLY A 122 -16.79 -10.67 -1.30
C GLY A 122 -16.40 -12.09 -0.87
N VAL A 123 -16.00 -12.26 0.39
CA VAL A 123 -15.66 -13.58 0.97
C VAL A 123 -16.87 -14.51 0.97
N GLY A 124 -18.04 -14.01 1.38
CA GLY A 124 -19.29 -14.79 1.36
C GLY A 124 -19.68 -15.24 -0.04
N LEU A 125 -19.63 -14.34 -1.03
CA LEU A 125 -19.91 -14.66 -2.43
C LEU A 125 -18.87 -15.63 -3.00
N ALA A 126 -17.60 -15.48 -2.66
CA ALA A 126 -16.56 -16.43 -3.06
C ALA A 126 -16.84 -17.85 -2.53
N GLY A 127 -17.27 -17.97 -1.27
CA GLY A 127 -17.71 -19.24 -0.70
C GLY A 127 -18.91 -19.84 -1.44
N VAL A 128 -19.94 -19.04 -1.74
CA VAL A 128 -21.10 -19.48 -2.53
C VAL A 128 -20.67 -19.95 -3.92
N PHE A 129 -19.83 -19.19 -4.61
CA PHE A 129 -19.35 -19.54 -5.94
C PHE A 129 -18.47 -20.79 -5.92
N ALA A 130 -17.65 -20.99 -4.88
CA ALA A 130 -16.86 -22.21 -4.72
C ALA A 130 -17.76 -23.47 -4.65
N LEU A 131 -18.92 -23.39 -3.98
CA LEU A 131 -19.87 -24.51 -3.92
C LEU A 131 -20.40 -24.93 -5.29
N PHE A 132 -20.68 -23.96 -6.18
CA PHE A 132 -21.29 -24.21 -7.49
C PHE A 132 -20.27 -24.48 -8.60
N PHE A 133 -19.11 -23.83 -8.55
CA PHE A 133 -18.14 -23.86 -9.64
C PHE A 133 -16.88 -24.66 -9.31
N GLN A 134 -16.51 -24.83 -8.03
CA GLN A 134 -15.25 -25.48 -7.62
C GLN A 134 -15.47 -26.75 -6.79
N THR A 135 -16.57 -27.46 -7.00
CA THR A 135 -16.96 -28.62 -6.18
C THR A 135 -15.90 -29.73 -6.16
N GLU A 136 -15.24 -30.01 -7.28
CA GLU A 136 -14.20 -31.04 -7.33
C GLU A 136 -12.97 -30.68 -6.48
N VAL A 137 -12.54 -29.41 -6.49
CA VAL A 137 -11.47 -28.91 -5.62
C VAL A 137 -11.87 -28.98 -4.15
N LEU A 138 -13.13 -28.66 -3.82
CA LEU A 138 -13.58 -28.72 -2.43
C LEU A 138 -13.54 -30.14 -1.86
N LYS A 139 -13.86 -31.15 -2.68
CA LYS A 139 -13.78 -32.57 -2.30
C LYS A 139 -12.35 -33.03 -2.02
N THR A 140 -11.35 -32.48 -2.70
CA THR A 140 -9.94 -32.82 -2.42
C THR A 140 -9.44 -32.23 -1.12
N LEU A 141 -10.10 -31.19 -0.61
CA LEU A 141 -9.68 -30.46 0.59
C LEU A 141 -10.33 -30.97 1.88
N SER A 142 -11.57 -31.46 1.82
CA SER A 142 -12.28 -31.99 2.98
C SER A 142 -13.46 -32.87 2.57
N ASP A 143 -13.88 -33.78 3.45
CA ASP A 143 -15.08 -34.61 3.27
C ASP A 143 -16.37 -33.79 3.12
N SER A 144 -16.38 -32.54 3.61
CA SER A 144 -17.50 -31.61 3.49
C SER A 144 -17.07 -30.33 2.80
N ASN A 145 -17.81 -29.95 1.75
CA ASN A 145 -17.61 -28.69 1.03
C ASN A 145 -17.67 -27.46 1.95
N VAL A 146 -18.53 -27.49 2.97
CA VAL A 146 -18.65 -26.40 3.95
C VAL A 146 -17.39 -26.30 4.81
N THR A 147 -16.86 -27.45 5.24
CA THR A 147 -15.61 -27.51 6.01
C THR A 147 -14.42 -27.07 5.16
N ALA A 148 -14.37 -27.47 3.89
CA ALA A 148 -13.34 -27.03 2.95
C ALA A 148 -13.34 -25.50 2.79
N ILE A 149 -14.52 -24.88 2.61
CA ILE A 149 -14.64 -23.41 2.52
C ILE A 149 -14.26 -22.74 3.85
N PHE A 150 -14.73 -23.28 4.97
CA PHE A 150 -14.39 -22.75 6.29
C PHE A 150 -12.87 -22.77 6.51
N ASN A 151 -12.22 -23.89 6.18
CA ASN A 151 -10.76 -24.00 6.27
C ASN A 151 -10.06 -23.05 5.31
N ALA A 152 -10.53 -22.89 4.07
CA ALA A 152 -9.96 -21.93 3.12
C ALA A 152 -10.02 -20.48 3.61
N ILE A 153 -11.04 -20.11 4.38
CA ILE A 153 -11.19 -18.76 4.95
C ILE A 153 -10.33 -18.60 6.21
N PHE A 154 -10.38 -19.57 7.13
CA PHE A 154 -9.86 -19.38 8.48
C PHE A 154 -8.51 -20.05 8.75
N SER A 155 -8.14 -21.07 7.99
CA SER A 155 -7.05 -21.99 8.28
C SER A 155 -6.14 -22.23 7.06
N ASP A 156 -5.14 -23.09 7.25
CA ASP A 156 -4.25 -23.52 6.18
C ASP A 156 -5.01 -24.39 5.18
N THR A 157 -4.84 -24.09 3.89
CA THR A 157 -5.40 -24.82 2.75
C THR A 157 -4.33 -24.95 1.68
N SER A 158 -4.21 -26.13 1.08
CA SER A 158 -3.25 -26.40 0.01
C SER A 158 -3.89 -27.31 -1.03
N ILE A 159 -3.87 -26.87 -2.29
CA ILE A 159 -4.34 -27.67 -3.41
C ILE A 159 -3.10 -28.24 -4.11
N THR A 160 -2.93 -29.55 -3.98
CA THR A 160 -1.79 -30.27 -4.56
C THR A 160 -2.05 -30.58 -6.03
N THR A 161 -1.09 -30.23 -6.87
CA THR A 161 -1.04 -30.51 -8.31
C THR A 161 0.28 -31.20 -8.65
N GLU A 162 0.39 -31.68 -9.89
CA GLU A 162 1.63 -32.28 -10.42
C GLU A 162 2.77 -31.25 -10.54
N ASN A 163 2.48 -29.95 -10.47
CA ASN A 163 3.47 -28.89 -10.59
C ASN A 163 3.77 -28.27 -9.22
N GLU A 164 4.95 -28.56 -8.65
CA GLU A 164 5.37 -28.03 -7.34
C GLU A 164 5.30 -26.49 -7.25
N LYS A 165 5.61 -25.78 -8.35
CA LYS A 165 5.53 -24.30 -8.36
C LYS A 165 4.10 -23.77 -8.25
N LEU A 166 3.10 -24.56 -8.64
CA LEU A 166 1.69 -24.20 -8.49
C LEU A 166 1.16 -24.57 -7.11
N ASN A 167 1.73 -25.56 -6.44
CA ASN A 167 1.31 -25.96 -5.10
C ASN A 167 1.54 -24.83 -4.10
N ASP A 168 2.67 -24.12 -4.20
CA ASP A 168 2.93 -22.92 -3.41
C ASP A 168 1.91 -21.81 -3.73
N LEU A 169 1.55 -21.64 -5.01
CA LEU A 169 0.57 -20.64 -5.46
C LEU A 169 -0.86 -20.95 -4.97
N PHE A 170 -1.21 -22.23 -4.83
CA PHE A 170 -2.53 -22.67 -4.36
C PHE A 170 -2.56 -23.02 -2.88
N SER A 171 -1.51 -22.64 -2.15
CA SER A 171 -1.45 -22.74 -0.70
C SER A 171 -1.73 -21.38 -0.07
N ALA A 172 -2.61 -21.36 0.94
CA ALA A 172 -2.95 -20.15 1.69
C ALA A 172 -3.14 -20.50 3.17
N GLY A 173 -2.71 -19.60 4.06
CA GLY A 173 -2.87 -19.77 5.51
C GLY A 173 -4.22 -19.28 6.06
N GLY A 174 -5.12 -18.79 5.21
CA GLY A 174 -6.36 -18.14 5.62
C GLY A 174 -6.13 -17.00 6.63
N MET A 175 -7.12 -16.73 7.48
CA MET A 175 -6.98 -15.78 8.58
C MET A 175 -5.91 -16.20 9.61
N LYS A 176 -5.70 -17.50 9.83
CA LYS A 176 -4.68 -18.03 10.74
C LYS A 176 -3.27 -17.56 10.34
N GLY A 177 -2.94 -17.61 9.06
CA GLY A 177 -1.66 -17.13 8.52
C GLY A 177 -1.45 -15.62 8.72
N MET A 178 -2.52 -14.86 8.94
CA MET A 178 -2.46 -13.42 9.20
C MET A 178 -2.42 -13.06 10.68
N LEU A 179 -2.57 -14.00 11.61
CA LEU A 179 -2.63 -13.72 13.05
C LEU A 179 -1.41 -12.94 13.56
N TRP A 180 -0.21 -13.28 13.07
CA TRP A 180 1.01 -12.55 13.42
C TRP A 180 0.91 -11.06 13.03
N THR A 181 0.42 -10.77 11.82
CA THR A 181 0.23 -9.40 11.34
C THR A 181 -0.85 -8.68 12.15
N ILE A 182 -1.94 -9.38 12.51
CA ILE A 182 -3.01 -8.83 13.35
C ILE A 182 -2.46 -8.47 14.74
N TYR A 183 -1.68 -9.34 15.38
CA TYR A 183 -1.07 -9.06 16.67
C TYR A 183 -0.10 -7.89 16.60
N LEU A 184 0.73 -7.82 15.55
CA LEU A 184 1.61 -6.68 15.31
C LEU A 184 0.82 -5.37 15.19
N ILE A 185 -0.26 -5.34 14.40
CA ILE A 185 -1.14 -4.17 14.26
C ILE A 185 -1.72 -3.76 15.62
N CYS A 186 -2.26 -4.71 16.39
CA CYS A 186 -2.81 -4.43 17.72
C CYS A 186 -1.76 -3.85 18.67
N SER A 187 -0.56 -4.42 18.71
CA SER A 187 0.55 -3.91 19.52
C SER A 187 1.01 -2.52 19.08
N ALA A 188 1.13 -2.29 17.77
CA ALA A 188 1.49 -0.99 17.21
C ALA A 188 0.47 0.09 17.55
N MET A 189 -0.83 -0.20 17.41
CA MET A 189 -1.90 0.75 17.75
C MET A 189 -1.93 1.07 19.25
N VAL A 190 -1.75 0.07 20.13
CA VAL A 190 -1.66 0.31 21.58
C VAL A 190 -0.45 1.18 21.91
N PHE A 191 0.71 0.88 21.33
CA PHE A 191 1.92 1.67 21.52
C PHE A 191 1.77 3.11 21.01
N GLY A 192 1.26 3.28 19.79
CA GLY A 192 0.99 4.59 19.19
C GLY A 192 -0.01 5.40 19.99
N GLY A 193 -1.07 4.77 20.51
CA GLY A 193 -2.05 5.40 21.39
C GLY A 193 -1.46 5.86 22.73
N ILE A 194 -0.60 5.05 23.35
CA ILE A 194 0.12 5.45 24.58
C ILE A 194 1.04 6.63 24.29
N MET A 195 1.81 6.57 23.20
CA MET A 195 2.75 7.63 22.80
C MET A 195 2.04 8.97 22.51
N ASP A 196 0.84 8.94 21.92
CA ASP A 196 0.01 10.12 21.71
C ASP A 196 -0.55 10.63 23.05
N GLY A 197 -1.08 9.73 23.87
CA GLY A 197 -1.66 10.05 25.19
C GLY A 197 -0.68 10.72 26.15
N ILE A 198 0.60 10.33 26.15
CA ILE A 198 1.65 10.98 26.96
C ILE A 198 2.24 12.25 26.30
N GLY A 199 1.83 12.58 25.07
CA GLY A 199 2.34 13.73 24.31
C GLY A 199 3.77 13.58 23.78
N ALA A 200 4.33 12.36 23.76
CA ALA A 200 5.69 12.13 23.27
C ALA A 200 5.81 12.42 21.77
N LEU A 201 4.81 12.00 20.99
CA LEU A 201 4.72 12.30 19.56
C LEU A 201 4.71 13.82 19.31
N ALA A 202 3.90 14.55 20.08
CA ALA A 202 3.86 16.02 20.01
C ALA A 202 5.19 16.68 20.39
N ARG A 203 5.92 16.11 21.36
CA ARG A 203 7.24 16.63 21.76
C ARG A 203 8.28 16.44 20.66
N VAL A 204 8.34 15.26 20.04
CA VAL A 204 9.28 14.93 18.96
C VAL A 204 9.10 15.86 17.78
N THR A 205 7.87 16.03 17.28
CA THR A 205 7.68 16.87 16.10
C THR A 205 7.71 18.38 16.42
N LYS A 206 7.51 18.82 17.66
CA LYS A 206 7.84 20.21 18.07
C LYS A 206 9.35 20.49 17.98
N ALA A 207 10.20 19.51 18.30
CA ALA A 207 11.65 19.63 18.12
C ALA A 207 12.02 19.72 16.62
N LEU A 208 11.43 18.88 15.76
CA LEU A 208 11.63 18.94 14.31
C LEU A 208 11.11 20.24 13.68
N LEU A 209 10.03 20.82 14.22
CA LEU A 209 9.51 22.10 13.77
C LEU A 209 10.44 23.26 14.15
N SER A 210 11.13 23.18 15.29
CA SER A 210 12.01 24.27 15.75
C SER A 210 13.21 24.53 14.83
N VAL A 211 13.60 23.53 14.02
CA VAL A 211 14.67 23.65 13.02
C VAL A 211 14.16 24.01 11.62
N ALA A 212 12.84 24.03 11.40
CA ALA A 212 12.21 24.29 10.11
C ALA A 212 11.99 25.80 9.86
N SER A 213 13.08 26.56 9.70
CA SER A 213 13.01 28.02 9.49
C SER A 213 12.75 28.42 8.03
N SER A 214 13.11 27.57 7.05
CA SER A 214 12.93 27.81 5.62
C SER A 214 11.79 26.98 5.03
N VAL A 215 11.33 27.34 3.82
CA VAL A 215 10.31 26.54 3.10
C VAL A 215 10.81 25.11 2.88
N PHE A 216 12.04 24.94 2.37
CA PHE A 216 12.64 23.62 2.22
C PHE A 216 12.74 22.87 3.56
N GLY A 217 13.21 23.55 4.63
CA GLY A 217 13.31 22.96 5.96
C GLY A 217 11.97 22.46 6.50
N LEU A 218 10.86 23.14 6.15
CA LEU A 218 9.52 22.72 6.53
C LEU A 218 9.08 21.42 5.82
N PHE A 219 9.34 21.30 4.51
CA PHE A 219 9.11 20.04 3.78
C PHE A 219 10.01 18.92 4.29
N ALA A 220 11.31 19.19 4.50
CA ALA A 220 12.27 18.23 5.04
C ALA A 220 11.86 17.72 6.43
N SER A 221 11.50 18.60 7.35
CA SER A 221 11.01 18.21 8.68
C SER A 221 9.72 17.41 8.62
N THR A 222 8.83 17.70 7.68
CA THR A 222 7.59 16.92 7.47
C THR A 222 7.92 15.51 6.98
N VAL A 223 8.78 15.38 5.97
CA VAL A 223 9.22 14.07 5.44
C VAL A 223 9.93 13.24 6.51
N ILE A 224 10.89 13.83 7.22
CA ILE A 224 11.63 13.15 8.30
C ILE A 224 10.67 12.73 9.42
N SER A 225 9.68 13.56 9.75
CA SER A 225 8.66 13.20 10.74
C SER A 225 7.82 12.02 10.29
N CYS A 226 7.38 11.99 9.03
CA CYS A 226 6.57 10.88 8.51
C CYS A 226 7.38 9.57 8.49
N LEU A 227 8.62 9.61 8.00
CA LEU A 227 9.54 8.46 8.00
C LEU A 227 9.82 7.96 9.42
N GLY A 228 10.13 8.87 10.34
CA GLY A 228 10.41 8.56 11.73
C GLY A 228 9.20 7.94 12.43
N LEU A 229 7.99 8.43 12.15
CA LEU A 229 6.76 7.85 12.70
C LEU A 229 6.43 6.49 12.09
N ASN A 230 6.65 6.29 10.80
CA ASN A 230 6.53 4.94 10.23
C ASN A 230 7.50 3.96 10.90
N ALA A 231 8.71 4.40 11.25
CA ALA A 231 9.71 3.57 11.91
C ALA A 231 9.39 3.31 13.39
N ILE A 232 8.84 4.29 14.11
CA ILE A 232 8.63 4.20 15.56
C ILE A 232 7.22 3.71 15.88
N ALA A 233 6.19 4.35 15.32
CA ALA A 233 4.79 4.05 15.63
C ALA A 233 4.27 2.83 14.86
N SER A 234 5.01 2.35 13.86
CA SER A 234 4.69 1.14 13.08
C SER A 234 3.34 1.17 12.37
N ASP A 235 2.73 2.35 12.22
CA ASP A 235 1.39 2.53 11.64
C ASP A 235 1.36 3.74 10.69
N GLN A 236 0.88 3.49 9.47
CA GLN A 236 0.81 4.48 8.39
C GLN A 236 -0.14 5.65 8.73
N TYR A 237 -1.27 5.37 9.39
CA TYR A 237 -2.24 6.41 9.71
C TYR A 237 -1.67 7.40 10.73
N LEU A 238 -0.97 6.90 11.76
CA LEU A 238 -0.26 7.76 12.71
C LEU A 238 0.82 8.61 12.05
N ALA A 239 1.55 8.03 11.09
CA ALA A 239 2.57 8.73 10.32
C ALA A 239 2.01 9.87 9.43
N ILE A 240 0.71 9.87 9.13
CA ILE A 240 0.03 10.94 8.37
C ILE A 240 -0.64 11.94 9.32
N VAL A 241 -1.40 11.44 10.31
CA VAL A 241 -2.24 12.26 11.20
C VAL A 241 -1.42 13.22 12.03
N ILE A 242 -0.34 12.73 12.65
CA ILE A 242 0.43 13.53 13.61
C ILE A 242 1.20 14.63 12.89
N PRO A 243 2.02 14.35 11.85
CA PRO A 243 2.72 15.42 11.15
C PRO A 243 1.74 16.37 10.47
N GLY A 244 0.63 15.86 9.94
CA GLY A 244 -0.42 16.69 9.34
C GLY A 244 -1.00 17.72 10.32
N LYS A 245 -1.37 17.29 11.54
CA LYS A 245 -1.87 18.21 12.58
C LYS A 245 -0.81 19.22 13.02
N MET A 246 0.43 18.78 13.16
CA MET A 246 1.49 19.58 13.77
C MET A 246 2.11 20.60 12.82
N PHE A 247 2.33 20.24 11.56
CA PHE A 247 2.93 21.13 10.57
C PHE A 247 1.90 22.05 9.90
N LYS A 248 0.59 21.78 10.01
CA LYS A 248 -0.47 22.60 9.39
C LYS A 248 -0.31 24.10 9.63
N LYS A 249 -0.17 24.51 10.88
CA LYS A 249 -0.02 25.92 11.23
C LYS A 249 1.28 26.50 10.68
N ALA A 250 2.38 25.75 10.71
CA ALA A 250 3.66 26.21 10.19
C ALA A 250 3.65 26.43 8.67
N PHE A 251 2.95 25.58 7.90
CA PHE A 251 2.72 25.80 6.47
C PHE A 251 1.89 27.07 6.24
N GLN A 252 0.83 27.28 7.03
CA GLN A 252 -0.01 28.48 6.96
C GLN A 252 0.76 29.76 7.30
N ASP A 253 1.55 29.76 8.37
CA ASP A 253 2.37 30.90 8.82
C ASP A 253 3.44 31.28 7.77
N LYS A 254 3.88 30.32 6.94
CA LYS A 254 4.77 30.53 5.78
C LYS A 254 4.02 30.92 4.50
N GLY A 255 2.72 31.14 4.56
CA GLY A 255 1.92 31.49 3.39
C GLY A 255 1.70 30.34 2.41
N LEU A 256 1.96 29.09 2.79
CA LEU A 256 1.84 27.93 1.90
C LEU A 256 0.42 27.36 1.93
N ALA A 257 -0.08 27.04 0.74
CA ALA A 257 -1.39 26.43 0.60
C ALA A 257 -1.37 24.96 1.10
N PRO A 258 -2.51 24.45 1.62
CA PRO A 258 -2.57 23.18 2.36
C PRO A 258 -2.27 21.94 1.51
N GLU A 259 -2.34 22.03 0.19
CA GLU A 259 -2.02 20.93 -0.73
C GLU A 259 -0.53 20.58 -0.70
N ASN A 260 0.33 21.54 -0.34
CA ASN A 260 1.75 21.28 -0.14
C ASN A 260 1.98 20.32 1.02
N LEU A 261 1.29 20.54 2.14
CA LEU A 261 1.39 19.65 3.30
C LEU A 261 0.76 18.30 2.98
N SER A 262 -0.46 18.25 2.44
CA SER A 262 -1.11 16.97 2.14
C SER A 262 -0.32 16.13 1.14
N ARG A 263 0.24 16.75 0.10
CA ARG A 263 1.16 16.09 -0.83
C ARG A 263 2.39 15.54 -0.11
N THR A 264 3.00 16.32 0.78
CA THR A 264 4.19 15.87 1.52
C THR A 264 3.88 14.69 2.44
N LEU A 265 2.72 14.69 3.10
CA LEU A 265 2.25 13.57 3.92
C LEU A 265 2.07 12.30 3.09
N GLU A 266 1.44 12.40 1.92
CA GLU A 266 1.23 11.23 1.05
C GLU A 266 2.54 10.76 0.40
N ASP A 267 3.42 11.71 0.02
CA ASP A 267 4.72 11.43 -0.59
C ASP A 267 5.69 10.73 0.37
N SER A 268 5.46 10.79 1.69
CA SER A 268 6.39 10.28 2.69
C SER A 268 5.77 9.36 3.75
N GLY A 269 4.61 9.68 4.31
CA GLY A 269 3.92 8.82 5.27
C GLY A 269 3.32 7.59 4.62
N THR A 270 2.58 7.77 3.52
CA THR A 270 1.86 6.66 2.88
C THR A 270 2.83 5.66 2.25
N VAL A 271 3.62 6.14 1.29
CA VAL A 271 4.40 5.27 0.42
C VAL A 271 5.58 4.57 1.10
N THR A 272 6.03 5.04 2.27
CA THR A 272 7.21 4.44 2.94
C THR A 272 6.86 3.45 4.05
N SER A 273 5.59 3.33 4.44
CA SER A 273 5.15 2.39 5.46
C SER A 273 5.51 0.94 5.09
N VAL A 274 5.39 0.57 3.81
CA VAL A 274 5.80 -0.75 3.30
C VAL A 274 7.31 -1.01 3.37
N LEU A 275 8.14 0.01 3.55
CA LEU A 275 9.59 -0.14 3.55
C LEU A 275 10.16 -0.50 4.93
N ILE A 276 9.30 -0.69 5.94
CA ILE A 276 9.70 -0.94 7.32
C ILE A 276 9.18 -2.31 7.77
N PRO A 277 10.07 -3.27 8.14
CA PRO A 277 9.70 -4.65 8.41
C PRO A 277 8.65 -4.86 9.50
N TRP A 278 8.71 -4.03 10.54
CA TRP A 278 7.81 -4.09 11.70
C TRP A 278 6.64 -3.10 11.60
N ASN A 279 6.53 -2.36 10.49
CA ASN A 279 5.34 -1.56 10.20
C ASN A 279 4.25 -2.45 9.59
N THR A 280 2.98 -2.14 9.85
CA THR A 280 1.84 -2.96 9.45
C THR A 280 1.81 -3.28 7.96
N CYS A 281 2.09 -2.30 7.08
CA CYS A 281 2.12 -2.56 5.64
C CYS A 281 3.33 -3.39 5.21
N GLY A 282 4.52 -3.16 5.80
CA GLY A 282 5.72 -3.92 5.48
C GLY A 282 5.60 -5.39 5.90
N ALA A 283 5.07 -5.63 7.10
CA ALA A 283 4.80 -6.98 7.60
C ALA A 283 3.74 -7.70 6.76
N TYR A 284 2.65 -7.02 6.40
CA TYR A 284 1.59 -7.61 5.58
C TYR A 284 2.09 -7.96 4.18
N GLN A 285 2.73 -7.02 3.48
CA GLN A 285 3.22 -7.23 2.11
C GLN A 285 4.31 -8.30 2.07
N SER A 286 5.20 -8.35 3.08
CA SER A 286 6.21 -9.42 3.15
C SER A 286 5.58 -10.80 3.31
N SER A 287 4.54 -10.90 4.14
CA SER A 287 3.80 -12.14 4.37
C SER A 287 3.06 -12.60 3.10
N VAL A 288 2.35 -11.69 2.44
CA VAL A 288 1.55 -12.00 1.24
C VAL A 288 2.42 -12.32 0.03
N LEU A 289 3.53 -11.59 -0.15
CA LEU A 289 4.43 -11.78 -1.29
C LEU A 289 5.45 -12.89 -1.05
N GLY A 290 5.59 -13.38 0.19
CA GLY A 290 6.56 -14.42 0.56
C GLY A 290 8.02 -13.95 0.49
N VAL A 291 8.26 -12.65 0.66
CA VAL A 291 9.58 -12.02 0.45
C VAL A 291 9.80 -10.97 1.54
N GLY A 292 10.97 -10.95 2.17
CA GLY A 292 11.27 -9.99 3.22
C GLY A 292 11.40 -8.55 2.71
N VAL A 293 11.09 -7.57 3.55
CA VAL A 293 11.24 -6.14 3.22
C VAL A 293 12.63 -5.81 2.68
N GLY A 294 13.69 -6.34 3.28
CA GLY A 294 15.07 -6.09 2.83
C GLY A 294 15.34 -6.57 1.40
N GLU A 295 14.64 -7.61 0.93
CA GLU A 295 14.82 -8.16 -0.40
C GLU A 295 14.13 -7.30 -1.48
N TYR A 296 12.95 -6.75 -1.18
CA TYR A 296 12.24 -5.88 -2.12
C TYR A 296 12.56 -4.39 -1.97
N PHE A 297 13.15 -3.98 -0.84
CA PHE A 297 13.36 -2.56 -0.49
C PHE A 297 13.99 -1.76 -1.62
N ILE A 298 15.07 -2.28 -2.21
CA ILE A 298 15.79 -1.58 -3.29
C ILE A 298 14.95 -1.47 -4.56
N TYR A 299 14.09 -2.46 -4.82
CA TYR A 299 13.23 -2.52 -6.01
C TYR A 299 11.90 -1.80 -5.82
N ALA A 300 11.51 -1.44 -4.60
CA ALA A 300 10.36 -0.58 -4.34
C ALA A 300 10.68 0.90 -4.68
N ILE A 301 11.13 1.14 -5.93
CA ILE A 301 11.67 2.42 -6.41
C ILE A 301 10.69 3.57 -6.17
N PHE A 302 9.42 3.37 -6.51
CA PHE A 302 8.41 4.41 -6.34
C PHE A 302 8.30 4.86 -4.87
N ASN A 303 8.35 3.90 -3.96
CA ASN A 303 8.14 4.10 -2.53
C ASN A 303 9.25 4.90 -1.88
N TRP A 304 10.52 4.53 -2.10
CA TRP A 304 11.64 5.27 -1.50
C TRP A 304 11.99 6.54 -2.28
N LEU A 305 11.71 6.62 -3.59
CA LEU A 305 11.98 7.81 -4.41
C LEU A 305 10.99 8.96 -4.16
N SER A 306 9.73 8.65 -3.87
CA SER A 306 8.67 9.65 -3.67
C SER A 306 9.00 10.72 -2.61
N PRO A 307 9.53 10.38 -1.41
CA PRO A 307 10.02 11.37 -0.45
C PRO A 307 11.12 12.28 -1.03
N PHE A 308 12.07 11.73 -1.80
CA PHE A 308 13.12 12.55 -2.41
C PHE A 308 12.57 13.47 -3.51
N MET A 309 11.58 12.99 -4.28
CA MET A 309 10.92 13.81 -5.30
C MET A 309 10.23 15.03 -4.68
N THR A 310 9.55 14.86 -3.55
CA THR A 310 8.90 15.99 -2.86
C THR A 310 9.92 17.01 -2.35
N LEU A 311 11.04 16.54 -1.80
CA LEU A 311 12.14 17.41 -1.36
C LEU A 311 12.82 18.13 -2.52
N PHE A 312 12.99 17.46 -3.67
CA PHE A 312 13.51 18.07 -4.88
C PHE A 312 12.61 19.23 -5.33
N PHE A 313 11.30 19.01 -5.42
CA PHE A 313 10.33 20.06 -5.78
C PHE A 313 10.37 21.24 -4.79
N ALA A 314 10.53 20.97 -3.50
CA ALA A 314 10.70 22.01 -2.48
C ALA A 314 12.03 22.78 -2.65
N ALA A 315 13.13 22.11 -2.95
CA ALA A 315 14.45 22.73 -3.12
C ALA A 315 14.49 23.69 -4.31
N VAL A 316 13.92 23.27 -5.45
CA VAL A 316 13.87 24.10 -6.68
C VAL A 316 12.66 25.04 -6.74
N HIS A 317 11.84 25.09 -5.68
CA HIS A 317 10.61 25.89 -5.60
C HIS A 317 9.61 25.61 -6.73
N LEU A 318 9.59 24.38 -7.26
CA LEU A 318 8.72 23.98 -8.35
C LEU A 318 7.34 23.58 -7.83
N LYS A 319 6.29 24.22 -8.34
CA LYS A 319 4.88 23.92 -7.96
C LYS A 319 4.74 23.86 -6.43
N ILE A 320 5.16 24.94 -5.77
CA ILE A 320 4.93 25.24 -4.36
C ILE A 320 3.89 26.35 -4.29
N ARG A 321 2.64 25.98 -3.99
CA ARG A 321 1.50 26.88 -4.06
C ARG A 321 1.44 27.77 -2.83
N GLN A 322 1.29 29.08 -3.04
CA GLN A 322 1.06 30.03 -1.97
C GLN A 322 -0.45 30.16 -1.70
N LEU A 323 -0.82 30.49 -0.46
CA LEU A 323 -2.15 30.94 -0.11
C LEU A 323 -2.49 32.16 -0.97
N LYS A 324 -3.70 32.22 -1.52
CA LYS A 324 -4.16 33.44 -2.16
C LYS A 324 -4.16 34.53 -1.10
N THR A 325 -3.35 35.57 -1.29
CA THR A 325 -3.46 36.79 -0.51
C THR A 325 -4.86 37.34 -0.76
N THR A 326 -5.76 37.22 0.21
CA THR A 326 -6.98 38.01 0.18
C THR A 326 -6.51 39.45 0.31
N THR A 327 -6.48 40.18 -0.80
CA THR A 327 -6.38 41.63 -0.78
C THR A 327 -7.65 42.11 -0.10
N GLN A 328 -7.63 42.20 1.24
CA GLN A 328 -8.60 43.01 1.95
C GLN A 328 -8.35 44.43 1.48
N GLY A 329 -9.20 44.88 0.56
CA GLY A 329 -9.22 46.27 0.13
C GLY A 329 -9.33 47.15 1.36
N LEU A 330 -8.40 48.10 1.46
CA LEU A 330 -8.52 49.30 2.26
C LEU A 330 -9.77 50.08 1.84
#